data_AF-A0A7S4FC61-F1
#
_entry.id   AF-A0A7S4FC61-F1
#
_cell.length_a   1.000
_cell.length_b   1.000
_cell.length_c   1.000
_cell.angle_alpha   90.00
_cell.angle_beta   90.00
_cell.angle_gamma   90.00
#
_symmetry.space_group_name_H-M   'P 1'
#
loop_
_entity.id
_entity.type
_entity.pdbx_description
1 polymer ?
#
loop_
_entity_poly.entity_id
_entity_poly.type
_entity_poly.pdbx_seq_one_letter_code
_entity_poly.pdbx_strand_id
1 'polypeptide(L)'
;AKSAGPTEEVWPLHLVDLGDDEQMLVLYRLLRKQPQVIRYYLFEHVFPQTMQFQELKLCASGQEIGGDLLFGRRLGFSGTPSSLLPAELPPCNYAAGDDAKMLHVLTCPFVMRCRRLSSHWSAHSL
;
A
#
# COMPACT_ATOMS: atom_id res chain seq x y z
N ALA A 1 8.70 -27.22 -20.10
CA ALA A 1 9.14 -26.28 -21.14
C ALA A 1 9.87 -25.12 -20.46
N LYS A 2 11.19 -25.00 -20.67
CA LYS A 2 12.00 -23.87 -20.15
C LYS A 2 11.73 -22.66 -21.06
N SER A 3 10.97 -21.68 -20.60
CA SER A 3 10.91 -20.36 -21.24
C SER A 3 12.11 -19.54 -20.77
N ALA A 4 13.28 -19.78 -21.37
CA ALA A 4 14.38 -18.82 -21.29
C ALA A 4 14.02 -17.67 -22.23
N GLY A 5 13.51 -16.56 -21.67
CA GLY A 5 13.50 -15.29 -22.39
C GLY A 5 14.93 -14.89 -22.76
N PRO A 6 15.11 -13.96 -23.71
CA PRO A 6 16.44 -13.51 -24.10
C PRO A 6 17.17 -13.07 -22.83
N THR A 7 18.30 -13.73 -22.54
CA THR A 7 19.21 -13.29 -21.49
C THR A 7 19.72 -11.93 -21.93
N GLU A 8 19.12 -10.85 -21.42
CA GLU A 8 19.74 -9.52 -21.48
C GLU A 8 21.17 -9.70 -20.95
N GLU A 9 22.14 -9.32 -21.78
CA GLU A 9 23.56 -9.51 -21.49
C GLU A 9 23.90 -8.58 -20.33
N VAL A 10 23.91 -9.12 -19.11
CA VAL A 10 24.13 -8.33 -17.89
C VAL A 10 25.62 -8.16 -17.68
N TRP A 11 26.05 -6.93 -17.41
CA TRP A 11 27.43 -6.64 -17.06
C TRP A 11 27.85 -7.38 -15.78
N PRO A 12 29.11 -7.83 -15.68
CA PRO A 12 29.71 -8.18 -14.41
C PRO A 12 29.48 -7.04 -13.40
N LEU A 13 29.14 -7.39 -12.14
CA LEU A 13 28.74 -6.40 -11.13
C LEU A 13 29.76 -5.26 -10.93
N HIS A 14 31.06 -5.54 -11.11
CA HIS A 14 32.12 -4.55 -10.97
C HIS A 14 32.23 -3.56 -12.15
N LEU A 15 31.54 -3.82 -13.26
CA LEU A 15 31.47 -2.96 -14.45
C LEU A 15 30.15 -2.18 -14.51
N VAL A 16 29.23 -2.41 -13.57
CA VAL A 16 27.98 -1.66 -13.50
C VAL A 16 28.27 -0.23 -13.06
N ASP A 17 27.87 0.72 -13.89
CA ASP A 17 27.87 2.14 -13.52
C ASP A 17 26.51 2.51 -12.91
N LEU A 18 26.51 2.95 -11.64
CA LEU A 18 25.31 3.39 -10.93
C LEU A 18 24.80 4.76 -11.41
N GLY A 19 25.61 5.53 -12.13
CA GLY A 19 25.22 6.80 -12.75
C GLY A 19 24.60 6.65 -14.14
N ASP A 20 24.61 5.44 -14.72
CA ASP A 20 24.05 5.14 -16.03
C ASP A 20 22.60 4.64 -15.90
N ASP A 21 21.65 5.48 -16.30
CA ASP A 21 20.21 5.18 -16.21
C ASP A 21 19.81 3.96 -17.06
N GLU A 22 20.48 3.70 -18.18
CA GLU A 22 20.16 2.56 -19.03
C GLU A 22 20.57 1.24 -18.36
N GLN A 23 21.76 1.21 -17.75
CA GLN A 23 22.22 0.06 -16.96
C GLN A 23 21.35 -0.17 -15.72
N MET A 24 21.00 0.92 -15.02
CA MET A 24 20.13 0.86 -13.84
C MET A 24 18.73 0.37 -14.17
N LEU A 25 18.19 0.70 -15.36
CA LEU A 25 16.89 0.22 -15.80
C LEU A 25 16.88 -1.31 -16.04
N VAL A 26 17.96 -1.86 -16.61
CA VAL A 26 18.12 -3.31 -16.79
C VAL A 26 18.13 -4.00 -15.42
N LEU A 27 18.95 -3.53 -14.49
CA LEU A 27 19.03 -4.07 -13.13
C LEU A 27 17.69 -3.96 -12.40
N TYR A 28 16.99 -2.84 -12.53
CA TYR A 28 15.68 -2.64 -11.95
C TYR A 28 14.67 -3.68 -12.47
N ARG A 29 14.63 -3.94 -13.79
CA ARG A 29 13.72 -4.93 -14.38
C ARG A 29 13.97 -6.34 -13.83
N LEU A 30 15.23 -6.70 -13.62
CA LEU A 30 15.66 -8.00 -13.07
C LEU A 30 15.35 -8.12 -11.57
N LEU A 31 15.58 -7.07 -10.80
CA LEU A 31 15.60 -7.13 -9.33
C LEU A 31 14.28 -6.70 -8.67
N ARG A 32 13.45 -5.86 -9.32
CA ARG A 32 12.27 -5.24 -8.69
C ARG A 32 11.22 -6.22 -8.15
N LYS A 33 11.18 -7.45 -8.65
CA LYS A 33 10.24 -8.50 -8.20
C LYS A 33 10.86 -9.44 -7.16
N GLN A 34 12.13 -9.27 -6.82
CA GLN A 34 12.81 -10.14 -5.87
C GLN A 34 12.41 -9.76 -4.44
N PRO A 35 11.89 -10.70 -3.63
CA PRO A 35 11.42 -10.39 -2.27
C PRO A 35 12.47 -9.75 -1.38
N GLN A 36 13.74 -10.15 -1.53
CA GLN A 36 14.84 -9.59 -0.72
C GLN A 36 15.10 -8.12 -1.03
N VAL A 37 15.02 -7.73 -2.31
CA VAL A 37 15.23 -6.35 -2.75
C VAL A 37 14.06 -5.48 -2.31
N ILE A 38 12.82 -5.99 -2.45
CA ILE A 38 11.62 -5.32 -1.96
C ILE A 38 11.71 -5.11 -0.44
N ARG A 39 12.10 -6.14 0.31
CA ARG A 39 12.26 -6.06 1.77
C ARG A 39 13.31 -5.01 2.13
N TYR A 40 14.48 -5.04 1.50
CA TYR A 40 15.52 -4.03 1.74
C TYR A 40 15.01 -2.61 1.47
N TYR A 41 14.39 -2.40 0.30
CA TYR A 41 13.84 -1.09 -0.06
C TYR A 41 12.80 -0.59 0.94
N LEU A 42 11.88 -1.45 1.37
CA LEU A 42 10.85 -1.08 2.33
C LEU A 42 11.44 -0.76 3.70
N PHE A 43 12.33 -1.59 4.25
CA PHE A 43 12.80 -1.46 5.62
C PHE A 43 13.90 -0.41 5.79
N GLU A 44 14.77 -0.23 4.80
CA GLU A 44 15.92 0.68 4.91
C GLU A 44 15.61 2.08 4.37
N HIS A 45 14.63 2.21 3.45
CA HIS A 45 14.31 3.51 2.84
C HIS A 45 12.89 3.99 3.14
N VAL A 46 11.87 3.18 2.82
CA VAL A 46 10.47 3.65 2.89
C VAL A 46 9.99 3.79 4.33
N PHE A 47 10.05 2.72 5.12
CA PHE A 47 9.49 2.69 6.47
C PHE A 47 10.14 3.69 7.44
N PRO A 48 11.47 3.92 7.43
CA PRO A 48 12.04 4.95 8.29
C PRO A 48 11.47 6.35 8.00
N GLN A 49 11.10 6.62 6.74
CA GLN A 49 10.51 7.90 6.33
C GLN A 49 9.00 7.97 6.61
N THR A 50 8.27 6.88 6.40
CA THR A 50 6.79 6.89 6.44
C THR A 50 6.19 6.31 7.71
N MET A 51 6.95 5.53 8.47
CA MET A 51 6.55 4.85 9.69
C MET A 51 7.33 5.39 10.89
N GLN A 52 7.35 6.72 11.05
CA GLN A 52 7.88 7.31 12.28
C GLN A 52 7.09 6.74 13.47
N PHE A 53 7.79 5.94 14.27
CA PHE A 53 7.25 5.37 15.49
C PHE A 53 7.05 6.49 16.50
N GLN A 54 5.79 6.75 16.85
CA GLN A 54 5.44 7.63 17.96
C GLN A 54 5.21 6.73 19.19
N GLU A 55 6.08 6.81 20.19
CA GLU A 55 5.96 6.05 21.45
C GLU A 55 4.61 6.33 22.15
N LEU A 56 4.16 7.58 22.06
CA LEU A 56 2.84 7.99 22.50
C LEU A 56 1.84 7.91 21.34
N LYS A 57 1.08 6.83 21.30
CA LYS A 57 -0.12 6.75 20.45
C LYS A 57 -1.25 7.52 21.13
N LEU A 58 -1.49 8.75 20.69
CA LEU A 58 -2.71 9.48 21.07
C LEU A 58 -3.90 8.76 20.39
N CYS A 59 -4.58 7.91 21.14
CA CYS A 59 -5.83 7.30 20.74
C CYS A 59 -6.96 8.21 21.22
N ALA A 60 -7.75 8.71 20.28
CA ALA A 60 -9.02 9.37 20.53
C ALA A 60 -10.01 8.88 19.48
N SER A 61 -11.29 8.83 19.83
CA SER A 61 -12.35 8.52 18.87
C SER A 61 -12.40 9.59 17.78
N GLY A 62 -12.93 9.21 16.60
CA GLY A 62 -13.14 10.17 15.52
C GLY A 62 -13.99 11.38 15.95
N GLN A 63 -14.91 11.19 16.89
CA GLN A 63 -15.72 12.24 17.50
C GLN A 63 -14.89 13.19 18.38
N GLU A 64 -13.98 12.68 19.20
CA GLU A 64 -13.15 13.51 20.08
C GLU A 64 -12.14 14.35 19.27
N ILE A 65 -11.58 13.78 18.20
CA ILE A 65 -10.67 14.49 17.28
C ILE A 65 -11.43 15.46 16.37
N GLY A 66 -12.60 15.07 15.90
CA GLY A 66 -13.39 15.85 14.94
C GLY A 66 -14.38 16.83 15.55
N GLY A 67 -14.65 16.74 16.85
CA GLY A 67 -15.50 17.65 17.60
C GLY A 67 -14.85 19.01 17.85
N ASP A 68 -15.63 19.97 18.35
CA ASP A 68 -15.18 21.35 18.56
C ASP A 68 -14.17 21.52 19.72
N LEU A 69 -13.97 20.47 20.53
CA LEU A 69 -13.15 20.53 21.75
C LEU A 69 -11.66 20.75 21.45
N LEU A 70 -11.13 20.11 20.40
CA LEU A 70 -9.69 20.13 20.09
C LEU A 70 -9.34 21.10 18.96
N PHE A 71 -10.21 21.28 17.96
CA PHE A 71 -9.92 22.11 16.79
C PHE A 71 -11.13 22.97 16.38
N GLY A 72 -10.95 24.29 16.33
CA GLY A 72 -12.00 25.23 15.90
C GLY A 72 -12.28 25.23 14.38
N ARG A 73 -11.41 24.64 13.57
CA ARG A 73 -11.58 24.50 12.11
C ARG A 73 -11.11 23.13 11.65
N ARG A 74 -11.88 22.52 10.74
CA ARG A 74 -11.61 21.20 10.15
C ARG A 74 -11.62 21.32 8.63
N LEU A 75 -10.63 20.70 7.99
CA LEU A 75 -10.51 20.69 6.53
C LEU A 75 -11.06 19.40 5.91
N GLY A 76 -11.15 18.32 6.68
CA GLY A 76 -11.71 17.05 6.22
C GLY A 76 -11.52 15.94 7.25
N PHE A 77 -12.26 14.85 7.07
CA PHE A 77 -12.15 13.64 7.89
C PHE A 77 -11.80 12.47 6.96
N SER A 78 -10.72 11.76 7.26
CA SER A 78 -10.26 10.58 6.53
C SER A 78 -10.35 9.38 7.46
N GLY A 79 -11.39 8.58 7.29
CA GLY A 79 -11.62 7.35 8.05
C GLY A 79 -12.26 6.27 7.18
N THR A 80 -12.33 5.05 7.70
CA THR A 80 -13.14 3.97 7.09
C THR A 80 -14.56 4.50 6.78
N PRO A 81 -15.19 4.04 5.69
CA PRO A 81 -16.48 4.54 5.19
C PRO A 81 -17.67 4.15 6.08
N SER A 82 -17.49 4.09 7.40
CA SER A 82 -18.60 4.15 8.32
C SER A 82 -19.12 5.58 8.32
N SER A 83 -20.45 5.75 8.21
CA SER A 83 -21.14 7.05 8.32
C SER A 83 -21.01 7.73 9.70
N LEU A 84 -20.09 7.25 10.54
CA LEU A 84 -19.73 7.81 11.83
C LEU A 84 -18.81 9.01 11.61
N LEU A 85 -19.42 10.12 11.20
CA LEU A 85 -18.79 11.42 11.25
C LEU A 85 -19.07 12.07 12.62
N PRO A 86 -18.18 12.95 13.10
CA PRO A 86 -18.50 13.88 14.17
C PRO A 86 -19.88 14.53 13.97
N ALA A 87 -20.68 14.63 15.03
CA ALA A 87 -22.02 15.23 14.97
C ALA A 87 -22.04 16.66 14.39
N GLU A 88 -20.92 17.36 14.47
CA GLU A 88 -20.70 18.73 13.99
C GLU A 88 -20.40 18.80 12.49
N LEU A 89 -20.11 17.67 11.84
CA LEU A 89 -19.87 17.60 10.39
C LEU A 89 -21.16 17.23 9.63
N PRO A 90 -21.35 17.79 8.41
CA PRO A 90 -22.44 17.37 7.55
C PRO A 90 -22.32 15.88 7.19
N PRO A 91 -23.43 15.21 6.84
CA PRO A 91 -23.41 13.79 6.47
C PRO A 91 -22.48 13.54 5.29
N CYS A 92 -21.84 12.36 5.30
CA CYS A 92 -20.96 11.93 4.21
C CYS A 92 -21.79 11.72 2.94
N ASN A 93 -21.53 12.51 1.91
CA ASN A 93 -22.13 12.35 0.59
C ASN A 93 -21.15 11.61 -0.32
N TYR A 94 -21.45 10.35 -0.63
CA TYR A 94 -20.68 9.56 -1.58
C TYR A 94 -20.99 9.99 -3.01
N ALA A 95 -19.98 10.04 -3.87
CA ALA A 95 -20.23 10.35 -5.28
C ALA A 95 -20.93 9.16 -5.96
N ALA A 96 -21.81 9.48 -6.90
CA ALA A 96 -22.55 8.46 -7.63
C ALA A 96 -21.60 7.47 -8.33
N GLY A 97 -21.81 6.18 -8.08
CA GLY A 97 -21.04 5.10 -8.69
C GLY A 97 -19.73 4.75 -7.98
N ASP A 98 -19.38 5.37 -6.85
CA ASP A 98 -18.14 5.02 -6.12
C ASP A 98 -18.17 3.58 -5.59
N ASP A 99 -19.30 3.13 -5.03
CA ASP A 99 -19.47 1.73 -4.62
C ASP A 99 -19.33 0.77 -5.80
N ALA A 100 -19.88 1.14 -6.96
CA ALA A 100 -19.79 0.32 -8.17
C ALA A 100 -18.34 0.21 -8.68
N LYS A 101 -17.56 1.29 -8.62
CA LYS A 101 -16.12 1.27 -8.95
C LYS A 101 -15.35 0.39 -7.97
N MET A 102 -15.64 0.52 -6.66
CA MET A 102 -15.02 -0.31 -5.63
C MET A 102 -15.31 -1.80 -5.90
N LEU A 103 -16.58 -2.15 -6.09
CA LEU A 103 -16.99 -3.52 -6.40
C LEU A 103 -16.37 -4.03 -7.69
N HIS A 104 -16.33 -3.22 -8.76
CA HIS A 104 -15.70 -3.60 -10.02
C HIS A 104 -14.23 -3.97 -9.81
N VAL A 105 -13.46 -3.16 -9.08
CA VAL A 105 -12.05 -3.44 -8.78
C VAL A 105 -11.90 -4.71 -7.93
N LEU A 106 -12.71 -4.84 -6.88
CA LEU A 106 -12.66 -5.98 -5.95
C LEU A 106 -13.12 -7.30 -6.59
N THR A 107 -13.91 -7.23 -7.67
CA THR A 107 -14.38 -8.40 -8.43
C THR A 107 -13.62 -8.64 -9.72
N CYS A 108 -12.73 -7.73 -10.13
CA CYS A 108 -11.95 -7.86 -11.36
C CYS A 108 -10.85 -8.92 -11.20
N PRO A 109 -10.88 -10.03 -11.95
CA PRO A 109 -9.90 -11.11 -11.84
C PRO A 109 -8.49 -10.74 -12.34
N PHE A 110 -8.36 -9.61 -13.05
CA PHE A 110 -7.06 -9.04 -13.43
C PHE A 110 -6.39 -8.27 -12.28
N VAL A 111 -7.16 -7.82 -11.29
CA VAL A 111 -6.67 -7.05 -10.15
C VAL A 111 -6.61 -7.90 -8.88
N MET A 112 -7.66 -8.69 -8.61
CA MET A 112 -7.81 -9.50 -7.40
C MET A 112 -7.97 -10.98 -7.75
N ARG A 113 -7.54 -11.87 -6.83
CA ARG A 113 -7.79 -13.31 -6.93
C ARG A 113 -8.36 -13.82 -5.60
N CYS A 114 -9.57 -14.37 -5.66
CA CYS A 114 -10.18 -15.02 -4.50
C CYS A 114 -9.69 -16.47 -4.39
N ARG A 115 -9.18 -16.86 -3.22
CA ARG A 115 -8.86 -18.26 -2.90
C ARG A 115 -9.66 -18.69 -1.69
N ARG A 116 -10.48 -19.74 -1.86
CA ARG A 116 -11.11 -20.41 -0.72
C ARG A 116 -10.03 -21.08 0.10
N LEU A 117 -9.99 -20.75 1.39
CA LEU A 117 -9.12 -21.40 2.35
C LEU A 117 -9.79 -22.70 2.83
N SER A 118 -8.99 -23.66 3.28
CA SER A 118 -9.52 -24.91 3.81
C SER A 118 -10.23 -24.69 5.15
N SER A 119 -11.10 -25.62 5.53
CA SER A 119 -11.75 -25.64 6.86
C SER A 119 -10.76 -25.71 8.03
N HIS A 120 -9.50 -26.08 7.77
CA HIS A 120 -8.44 -26.19 8.76
C HIS A 120 -7.46 -25.02 8.70
N TRP A 121 -7.77 -23.96 7.95
CA TRP A 121 -6.91 -22.80 7.83
C TRP A 121 -6.75 -22.09 9.18
N SER A 122 -5.53 -21.70 9.50
CA SER A 122 -5.21 -20.80 10.60
C SER A 122 -4.19 -19.76 10.15
N ALA A 123 -4.01 -18.69 10.92
CA ALA A 123 -2.98 -17.69 10.65
C ALA A 123 -1.56 -18.26 10.57
N HIS A 124 -1.32 -19.47 11.12
CA HIS A 124 -0.04 -20.17 11.10
C HIS A 124 0.11 -21.14 9.92
N SER A 125 -0.93 -21.37 9.12
CA SER A 125 -0.94 -22.36 8.03
C SER A 125 -0.63 -21.75 6.65
N LEU A 126 0.06 -20.61 6.60
CA LEU A 126 0.44 -19.88 5.38
C LEU A 126 1.96 -19.74 5.28
#